data_AF-A0A968MUU3-F1
#
_entry.id   AF-A0A968MUU3-F1
#
_cell.length_a   1.000
_cell.length_b   1.000
_cell.length_c   1.000
_cell.angle_alpha   90.00
_cell.angle_beta   90.00
_cell.angle_gamma   90.00
#
_symmetry.space_group_name_H-M   'P 1'
#
loop_
_entity.id
_entity.type
_entity.pdbx_description
1 polymer ?
#
loop_
_entity_poly.entity_id
_entity_poly.type
_entity_poly.pdbx_seq_one_letter_code
_entity_poly.pdbx_strand_id
1 'polypeptide(L)'
;MKKLNILILILFSTLILWNCEDLLDQRPEGTLPTTGIDYTKSENIFLPVSAAYAQLRSYRAHVFPYIGAFEIASDNADKGSSPEDNPPMKEIDDLKYQASNGLINDLWVGYFDIVSSANYAIHQMPLFEAALLNAADKSYAMQCQGEAKTIRAYAYFNLTRLFGKVPIIDTTLTSEQLAAANQASTEELYTFI
;
A
#
# COMPACT_ATOMS: atom_id res chain seq x y z
N MET A 1 64.85 3.23 -20.32
CA MET A 1 63.71 3.97 -20.93
C MET A 1 62.60 3.04 -21.43
N LYS A 2 62.85 2.12 -22.37
CA LYS A 2 61.79 1.21 -22.90
C LYS A 2 61.08 0.37 -21.83
N LYS A 3 61.80 -0.18 -20.85
CA LYS A 3 61.21 -0.95 -19.73
C LYS A 3 60.37 -0.10 -18.77
N LEU A 4 60.74 1.18 -18.57
CA LEU A 4 59.98 2.12 -17.74
C LEU A 4 58.67 2.52 -18.44
N ASN A 5 58.71 2.75 -19.74
CA ASN A 5 57.50 3.05 -20.53
C ASN A 5 56.51 1.87 -20.56
N ILE A 6 57.00 0.62 -20.57
CA ILE A 6 56.15 -0.57 -20.47
C ILE A 6 55.50 -0.68 -19.09
N LEU A 7 56.25 -0.42 -18.01
CA LEU A 7 55.71 -0.42 -16.64
C LEU A 7 54.64 0.68 -16.44
N ILE A 8 54.85 1.88 -17.02
CA ILE A 8 53.87 2.97 -16.98
C ILE A 8 52.59 2.58 -17.73
N LEU A 9 52.71 1.91 -18.88
CA LEU A 9 51.56 1.47 -19.67
C LEU A 9 50.74 0.39 -18.94
N ILE A 10 51.40 -0.54 -18.25
CA ILE A 10 50.73 -1.58 -17.45
C ILE A 10 49.99 -0.94 -16.25
N LEU A 11 50.63 0.00 -15.55
CA LEU A 11 50.01 0.72 -14.44
C LEU A 11 48.80 1.56 -14.88
N PHE A 12 48.88 2.17 -16.06
CA PHE A 12 47.76 2.90 -16.65
C PHE A 12 46.63 1.96 -17.07
N SER A 13 46.93 0.77 -17.60
CA SER A 13 45.89 -0.22 -17.95
C SER A 13 45.13 -0.78 -16.74
N THR A 14 45.78 -0.89 -15.58
CA THR A 14 45.11 -1.37 -14.35
C THR A 14 44.17 -0.33 -13.73
N LEU A 15 44.38 0.96 -14.01
CA LEU A 15 43.49 2.04 -13.55
C LEU A 15 42.17 2.11 -14.32
N ILE A 16 42.13 1.59 -15.55
CA ILE A 16 40.94 1.59 -16.41
C ILE A 16 39.98 0.44 -16.04
N LEU A 17 40.45 -0.56 -15.27
CA LEU A 17 39.63 -1.68 -14.81
C LEU A 17 38.89 -1.40 -13.49
N TRP A 18 39.03 -0.19 -12.92
CA TRP A 18 38.28 0.22 -11.74
C TRP A 18 36.88 0.69 -12.19
N ASN A 19 35.97 -0.27 -12.33
CA ASN A 19 34.55 0.01 -12.56
C ASN A 19 33.92 0.44 -11.23
N CYS A 20 33.28 1.61 -11.21
CA CYS A 20 32.56 2.14 -10.05
C CYS A 20 31.05 1.96 -10.33
N GLU A 21 30.52 0.76 -10.06
CA GLU A 21 29.09 0.47 -10.28
C GLU A 21 28.21 1.15 -9.22
N ASP A 22 28.70 1.32 -7.99
CA ASP A 22 27.95 1.89 -6.85
C ASP A 22 27.44 3.34 -7.04
N LEU A 23 27.96 4.09 -8.02
CA LEU A 23 27.48 5.44 -8.31
C LEU A 23 26.11 5.44 -9.02
N LEU A 24 25.83 4.42 -9.82
CA LEU A 24 24.58 4.30 -10.58
C LEU A 24 23.46 3.61 -9.76
N ASP A 25 23.84 2.86 -8.73
CA ASP A 25 22.92 2.13 -7.85
C ASP A 25 22.64 2.88 -6.52
N GLN A 26 22.60 4.21 -6.56
CA GLN A 26 22.20 4.99 -5.39
C GLN A 26 20.68 5.07 -5.26
N ARG A 27 20.17 4.50 -4.17
CA ARG A 27 18.77 4.70 -3.78
C ARG A 27 18.53 6.18 -3.45
N PRO A 28 17.33 6.73 -3.73
CA PRO A 28 16.96 8.06 -3.26
C PRO A 28 17.03 8.12 -1.73
N GLU A 29 17.73 9.12 -1.19
CA GLU A 29 17.80 9.32 0.26
C GLU A 29 16.40 9.55 0.86
N GLY A 30 16.17 9.04 2.07
CA GLY A 30 14.89 9.16 2.75
C GLY A 30 13.74 8.32 2.17
N THR A 31 14.02 7.41 1.21
CA THR A 31 13.04 6.44 0.72
C THR A 31 13.22 5.07 1.35
N LEU A 32 12.11 4.42 1.70
CA LEU A 32 12.12 3.01 2.08
C LEU A 32 12.30 2.16 0.82
N PRO A 33 13.10 1.08 0.85
CA PRO A 33 13.26 0.20 -0.31
C PRO A 33 11.92 -0.42 -0.68
N THR A 34 11.44 -0.16 -1.91
CA THR A 34 10.26 -0.82 -2.49
C THR A 34 10.63 -2.14 -3.19
N THR A 35 11.93 -2.36 -3.42
CA THR A 35 12.53 -3.59 -3.94
C THR A 35 13.72 -3.97 -3.07
N GLY A 36 14.03 -5.27 -2.98
CA GLY A 36 15.23 -5.74 -2.26
C GLY A 36 15.13 -5.65 -0.74
N ILE A 37 13.95 -5.90 -0.16
CA ILE A 37 13.83 -6.11 1.29
C ILE A 37 14.76 -7.27 1.67
N ASP A 38 15.70 -6.98 2.56
CA ASP A 38 16.56 -8.01 3.15
C ASP A 38 15.79 -8.71 4.26
N TYR A 39 15.25 -9.89 3.95
CA TYR A 39 14.45 -10.71 4.88
C TYR A 39 15.28 -11.33 6.00
N THR A 40 16.62 -11.27 5.93
CA THR A 40 17.50 -11.79 6.99
C THR A 40 17.64 -10.83 8.17
N LYS A 41 17.13 -9.60 8.02
CA LYS A 41 17.21 -8.51 9.01
C LYS A 41 15.87 -8.30 9.70
N SER A 42 15.82 -8.52 11.01
CA SER A 42 14.58 -8.42 11.78
C SER A 42 14.08 -6.97 11.88
N GLU A 43 14.95 -5.97 11.78
CA GLU A 43 14.56 -4.56 11.75
C GLU A 43 13.70 -4.19 10.53
N ASN A 44 13.73 -5.01 9.46
CA ASN A 44 12.96 -4.79 8.24
C ASN A 44 11.54 -5.37 8.32
N ILE A 45 11.20 -6.17 9.34
CA ILE A 45 9.89 -6.85 9.44
C ILE A 45 8.73 -5.85 9.40
N PHE A 46 8.88 -4.69 10.02
CA PHE A 46 7.82 -3.69 10.07
C PHE A 46 7.59 -2.95 8.74
N LEU A 47 8.57 -2.97 7.82
CA LEU A 47 8.52 -2.15 6.60
C LEU A 47 7.26 -2.42 5.77
N PRO A 48 6.89 -3.67 5.43
CA PRO A 48 5.71 -3.94 4.61
C PRO A 48 4.39 -3.53 5.31
N VAL A 49 4.24 -3.84 6.60
CA VAL A 49 2.99 -3.54 7.34
C VAL A 49 2.84 -2.04 7.61
N SER A 50 3.95 -1.30 7.73
CA SER A 50 3.92 0.16 7.90
C SER A 50 3.22 0.88 6.74
N ALA A 51 3.30 0.35 5.52
CA ALA A 51 2.60 0.90 4.35
C ALA A 51 1.09 0.75 4.48
N ALA A 52 0.61 -0.39 4.99
CA ALA A 52 -0.83 -0.61 5.25
C ALA A 52 -1.35 0.38 6.31
N TYR A 53 -0.58 0.59 7.39
CA TYR A 53 -0.92 1.63 8.39
C TYR A 53 -0.87 3.05 7.82
N ALA A 54 0.05 3.35 6.89
CA ALA A 54 0.11 4.65 6.24
C ALA A 54 -1.16 4.90 5.41
N GLN A 55 -1.62 3.90 4.65
CA GLN A 55 -2.88 4.01 3.90
C GLN A 55 -4.11 4.10 4.79
N LEU A 56 -4.10 3.44 5.95
CA LEU A 56 -5.16 3.55 6.95
C LEU A 56 -5.32 4.98 7.51
N ARG A 57 -4.31 5.84 7.37
CA ARG A 57 -4.38 7.26 7.75
C ARG A 57 -4.60 8.18 6.55
N SER A 58 -4.84 7.60 5.36
CA SER A 58 -5.03 8.36 4.14
C SER A 58 -6.25 9.26 4.24
N TYR A 59 -6.12 10.48 3.73
CA TYR A 59 -7.23 11.41 3.58
C TYR A 59 -8.43 10.75 2.89
N ARG A 60 -8.16 9.95 1.86
CA ARG A 60 -9.15 9.28 1.03
C ARG A 60 -10.05 8.30 1.80
N ALA A 61 -9.52 7.65 2.83
CA ALA A 61 -10.21 6.57 3.52
C ALA A 61 -10.82 7.00 4.86
N HIS A 62 -10.27 8.05 5.52
CA HIS A 62 -10.59 8.36 6.93
C HIS A 62 -10.76 9.84 7.28
N VAL A 63 -10.76 10.75 6.31
CA VAL A 63 -10.97 12.19 6.57
C VAL A 63 -12.32 12.63 6.00
N PHE A 64 -12.38 13.59 5.08
CA PHE A 64 -13.67 14.11 4.61
C PHE A 64 -14.52 13.08 3.86
N PRO A 65 -13.97 12.21 2.99
CA PRO A 65 -14.77 11.16 2.39
C PRO A 65 -15.45 10.26 3.43
N TYR A 66 -14.73 9.88 4.50
CA TYR A 66 -15.25 9.07 5.60
C TYR A 66 -16.35 9.80 6.37
N ILE A 67 -16.09 11.05 6.77
CA ILE A 67 -17.06 11.88 7.48
C ILE A 67 -18.34 12.05 6.65
N GLY A 68 -18.21 12.28 5.34
CA GLY A 68 -19.34 12.35 4.43
C GLY A 68 -20.19 11.09 4.46
N ALA A 69 -19.57 9.92 4.27
CA ALA A 69 -20.29 8.67 4.15
C ALA A 69 -20.85 8.12 5.46
N PHE A 70 -20.20 8.38 6.61
CA PHE A 70 -20.57 7.75 7.88
C PHE A 70 -21.19 8.70 8.91
N GLU A 71 -20.97 10.01 8.80
CA GLU A 71 -21.54 11.00 9.72
C GLU A 71 -22.58 11.86 9.03
N ILE A 72 -22.22 12.56 7.95
CA ILE A 72 -23.13 13.49 7.26
C ILE A 72 -24.34 12.76 6.67
N ALA A 73 -24.11 11.67 5.94
CA ALA A 73 -25.20 10.86 5.37
C ALA A 73 -26.10 10.18 6.42
N SER A 74 -25.73 10.21 7.71
CA SER A 74 -26.50 9.62 8.81
C SER A 74 -27.48 10.59 9.49
N ASP A 75 -27.50 11.86 9.07
CA ASP A 75 -28.29 12.95 9.70
C ASP A 75 -27.86 13.28 11.16
N ASN A 76 -26.71 12.77 11.61
CA ASN A 76 -26.11 13.15 12.91
C ASN A 76 -25.34 14.48 12.83
N ALA A 77 -24.99 14.93 11.63
CA ALA A 77 -24.27 16.17 11.37
C ALA A 77 -24.61 16.72 9.97
N ASP A 78 -24.48 18.03 9.80
CA ASP A 78 -24.68 18.75 8.54
C ASP A 78 -23.32 19.19 7.98
N LYS A 79 -23.18 19.23 6.66
CA LYS A 79 -21.98 19.73 5.96
C LYS A 79 -21.61 21.15 6.40
N GLY A 80 -22.57 21.99 6.82
CA GLY A 80 -22.33 23.34 7.36
C GLY A 80 -21.73 24.33 6.35
N SER A 81 -21.14 25.44 6.80
CA SER A 81 -20.52 26.46 5.92
C SER A 81 -21.51 27.13 4.93
N SER A 82 -21.04 27.55 3.75
CA SER A 82 -21.90 28.07 2.67
C SER A 82 -22.29 26.97 1.67
N PRO A 83 -23.42 27.13 0.93
CA PRO A 83 -23.86 26.17 -0.08
C PRO A 83 -22.84 25.90 -1.20
N GLU A 84 -21.98 26.87 -1.52
CA GLU A 84 -21.01 26.80 -2.62
C GLU A 84 -19.67 26.15 -2.22
N ASP A 85 -19.39 26.06 -0.92
CA ASP A 85 -18.22 25.35 -0.42
C ASP A 85 -18.41 23.83 -0.60
N ASN A 86 -17.34 23.08 -0.87
CA ASN A 86 -17.31 21.62 -1.07
C ASN A 86 -18.62 20.98 -1.61
N PRO A 87 -18.99 21.24 -2.89
CA PRO A 87 -20.21 20.71 -3.50
C PRO A 87 -20.36 19.18 -3.44
N PRO A 88 -19.29 18.36 -3.61
CA PRO A 88 -19.41 16.91 -3.45
C PRO A 88 -19.88 16.47 -2.07
N MET A 89 -19.53 17.18 -1.00
CA MET A 89 -20.05 16.88 0.34
C MET A 89 -21.53 17.25 0.45
N LYS A 90 -21.94 18.37 -0.15
CA LYS A 90 -23.35 18.79 -0.17
C LYS A 90 -24.23 17.80 -0.92
N GLU A 91 -23.72 17.17 -1.97
CA GLU A 91 -24.40 16.07 -2.66
C GLU A 91 -24.63 14.87 -1.74
N ILE A 92 -23.64 14.49 -0.92
CA ILE A 92 -23.77 13.39 0.04
C ILE A 92 -24.79 13.73 1.13
N ASP A 93 -24.77 14.96 1.63
CA ASP A 93 -25.73 15.51 2.60
C ASP A 93 -27.17 15.50 2.07
N ASP A 94 -27.35 15.87 0.79
CA ASP A 94 -28.63 15.77 0.09
C ASP A 94 -29.03 14.33 -0.29
N LEU A 95 -28.22 13.32 0.06
CA LEU A 95 -28.37 11.92 -0.34
C LEU A 95 -28.43 11.72 -1.86
N LYS A 96 -27.69 12.54 -2.61
CA LYS A 96 -27.57 12.51 -4.08
C LYS A 96 -26.22 11.91 -4.49
N TYR A 97 -26.18 10.60 -4.69
CA TYR A 97 -24.95 9.89 -5.04
C TYR A 97 -24.74 9.85 -6.55
N GLN A 98 -23.84 10.70 -7.06
CA GLN A 98 -23.44 10.68 -8.47
C GLN A 98 -22.13 9.95 -8.69
N ALA A 99 -21.99 9.28 -9.85
CA ALA A 99 -20.75 8.62 -10.23
C ALA A 99 -19.55 9.58 -10.38
N SER A 100 -19.82 10.87 -10.60
CA SER A 100 -18.82 11.94 -10.67
C SER A 100 -18.43 12.53 -9.31
N ASN A 101 -19.04 12.06 -8.21
CA ASN A 101 -18.73 12.58 -6.88
C ASN A 101 -17.33 12.12 -6.43
N GLY A 102 -16.40 13.08 -6.34
CA GLY A 102 -15.00 12.80 -6.03
C GLY A 102 -14.78 12.17 -4.65
N LEU A 103 -15.61 12.49 -3.65
CA LEU A 103 -15.47 11.93 -2.30
C LEU A 103 -15.86 10.44 -2.26
N ILE A 104 -16.89 10.06 -3.02
CA ILE A 104 -17.28 8.64 -3.15
C ILE A 104 -16.17 7.85 -3.85
N ASN A 105 -15.58 8.42 -4.91
CA ASN A 105 -14.44 7.80 -5.59
C ASN A 105 -13.20 7.72 -4.67
N ASP A 106 -12.95 8.73 -3.85
CA ASP A 106 -11.86 8.70 -2.88
C ASP A 106 -12.02 7.55 -1.88
N LEU A 107 -13.23 7.26 -1.38
CA LEU A 107 -13.45 6.07 -0.51
C LEU A 107 -13.13 4.78 -1.24
N TRP A 108 -13.60 4.63 -2.49
CA TRP A 108 -13.33 3.45 -3.31
C TRP A 108 -11.82 3.23 -3.47
N VAL A 109 -11.11 4.26 -3.95
CA VAL A 109 -9.66 4.20 -4.18
C VAL A 109 -8.92 4.01 -2.86
N GLY A 110 -9.27 4.75 -1.82
CA GLY A 110 -8.61 4.71 -0.52
C GLY A 110 -8.70 3.34 0.15
N TYR A 111 -9.87 2.68 0.13
CA TYR A 111 -9.97 1.34 0.68
C TYR A 111 -9.25 0.29 -0.17
N PHE A 112 -9.24 0.40 -1.49
CA PHE A 112 -8.44 -0.51 -2.32
C PHE A 112 -6.92 -0.27 -2.21
N ASP A 113 -6.47 0.96 -1.95
CA ASP A 113 -5.07 1.27 -1.62
C ASP A 113 -4.65 0.59 -0.30
N ILE A 114 -5.55 0.57 0.70
CA ILE A 114 -5.37 -0.17 1.96
C ILE A 114 -5.29 -1.69 1.66
N VAL A 115 -6.22 -2.23 0.88
CA VAL A 115 -6.22 -3.66 0.49
C VAL A 115 -4.92 -4.04 -0.21
N SER A 116 -4.46 -3.24 -1.16
CA SER A 116 -3.22 -3.48 -1.92
C SER A 116 -2.01 -3.53 -0.99
N SER A 117 -1.87 -2.54 -0.10
CA SER A 117 -0.74 -2.46 0.86
C SER A 117 -0.78 -3.61 1.87
N ALA A 118 -1.97 -3.98 2.32
CA ALA A 118 -2.16 -5.11 3.22
C ALA A 118 -1.84 -6.45 2.55
N ASN A 119 -2.28 -6.67 1.30
CA ASN A 119 -1.92 -7.86 0.52
C ASN A 119 -0.41 -7.97 0.37
N TYR A 120 0.26 -6.88 -0.01
CA TYR A 120 1.71 -6.86 -0.12
C TYR A 120 2.36 -7.32 1.20
N ALA A 121 1.97 -6.73 2.33
CA ALA A 121 2.49 -7.11 3.64
C ALA A 121 2.22 -8.58 3.99
N ILE A 122 1.00 -9.08 3.77
CA ILE A 122 0.62 -10.49 4.01
C ILE A 122 1.53 -11.46 3.26
N HIS A 123 1.89 -11.12 2.01
CA HIS A 123 2.76 -11.94 1.16
C HIS A 123 4.25 -11.79 1.48
N GLN A 124 4.68 -10.68 2.10
CA GLN A 124 6.09 -10.51 2.52
C GLN A 124 6.43 -11.26 3.82
N MET A 125 5.51 -11.33 4.80
CA MET A 125 5.83 -11.90 6.13
C MET A 125 6.35 -13.35 6.10
N PRO A 126 5.82 -14.28 5.28
CA PRO A 126 6.36 -15.64 5.20
C PRO A 126 7.84 -15.70 4.77
N LEU A 127 8.32 -14.70 4.02
CA LEU A 127 9.72 -14.63 3.59
C LEU A 127 10.65 -14.31 4.77
N PHE A 128 10.21 -13.43 5.68
CA PHE A 128 10.90 -13.18 6.95
C PHE A 128 10.89 -14.43 7.85
N GLU A 129 9.74 -15.09 8.00
CA GLU A 129 9.63 -16.31 8.81
C GLU A 129 10.58 -17.43 8.35
N ALA A 130 10.76 -17.55 7.03
CA ALA A 130 11.66 -18.51 6.41
C ALA A 130 13.15 -18.13 6.56
N ALA A 131 13.49 -16.85 6.43
CA ALA A 131 14.88 -16.37 6.43
C ALA A 131 15.46 -16.19 7.85
N LEU A 132 14.63 -15.86 8.83
CA LEU A 132 15.08 -15.60 10.20
C LEU A 132 15.28 -16.91 10.98
N LEU A 133 16.20 -16.89 11.94
CA LEU A 133 16.51 -18.07 12.77
C LEU A 133 15.83 -18.02 14.15
N ASN A 134 15.70 -16.82 14.72
CA ASN A 134 15.18 -16.59 16.06
C ASN A 134 13.65 -16.73 16.12
N ALA A 135 13.14 -17.48 17.10
CA ALA A 135 11.70 -17.68 17.31
C ALA A 135 10.94 -16.37 17.62
N ALA A 136 11.56 -15.41 18.30
CA ALA A 136 10.94 -14.13 18.62
C ALA A 136 10.69 -13.30 17.35
N ASP A 137 11.67 -13.23 16.45
CA ASP A 137 11.53 -12.48 15.20
C ASP A 137 10.51 -13.13 14.25
N LYS A 138 10.46 -14.48 14.21
CA LYS A 138 9.40 -15.20 13.49
C LYS A 138 8.01 -14.89 14.05
N SER A 139 7.87 -14.91 15.38
CA SER A 139 6.61 -14.56 16.04
C SER A 139 6.18 -13.13 15.73
N TYR A 140 7.14 -12.21 15.64
CA TYR A 140 6.88 -10.82 15.24
C TYR A 140 6.43 -10.71 13.77
N ALA A 141 7.06 -11.44 12.84
CA ALA A 141 6.60 -11.50 11.45
C ALA A 141 5.18 -12.06 11.32
N MET A 142 4.85 -13.13 12.06
CA MET A 142 3.49 -13.69 12.11
C MET A 142 2.49 -12.68 12.68
N GLN A 143 2.87 -11.93 13.72
CA GLN A 143 2.04 -10.86 14.27
C GLN A 143 1.77 -9.78 13.22
N CYS A 144 2.80 -9.29 12.53
CA CYS A 144 2.64 -8.31 11.45
C CYS A 144 1.75 -8.83 10.31
N GLN A 145 1.79 -10.13 10.02
CA GLN A 145 0.88 -10.74 9.05
C GLN A 145 -0.58 -10.69 9.53
N GLY A 146 -0.81 -10.98 10.82
CA GLY A 146 -2.13 -10.88 11.45
C GLY A 146 -2.67 -9.45 11.46
N GLU A 147 -1.82 -8.46 11.74
CA GLU A 147 -2.18 -7.04 11.66
C GLU A 147 -2.59 -6.66 10.22
N ALA A 148 -1.82 -7.06 9.22
CA ALA A 148 -2.14 -6.79 7.81
C ALA A 148 -3.45 -7.46 7.38
N LYS A 149 -3.72 -8.72 7.79
CA LYS A 149 -5.00 -9.40 7.55
C LYS A 149 -6.17 -8.63 8.17
N THR A 150 -6.01 -8.14 9.39
CA THR A 150 -7.02 -7.35 10.09
C THR A 150 -7.31 -6.03 9.37
N ILE A 151 -6.26 -5.32 8.93
CA ILE A 151 -6.40 -4.08 8.14
C ILE A 151 -7.11 -4.34 6.81
N ARG A 152 -6.78 -5.45 6.12
CA ARG A 152 -7.47 -5.85 4.88
C ARG A 152 -8.94 -6.14 5.13
N ALA A 153 -9.26 -6.91 6.17
CA ALA A 153 -10.63 -7.24 6.56
C ALA A 153 -11.43 -5.97 6.90
N TYR A 154 -10.82 -5.01 7.61
CA TYR A 154 -11.41 -3.70 7.89
C TYR A 154 -11.75 -2.92 6.60
N ALA A 155 -10.82 -2.88 5.63
CA ALA A 155 -11.07 -2.22 4.35
C ALA A 155 -12.21 -2.90 3.58
N TYR A 156 -12.23 -4.22 3.51
CA TYR A 156 -13.32 -4.98 2.86
C TYR A 156 -14.66 -4.82 3.55
N PHE A 157 -14.70 -4.76 4.88
CA PHE A 157 -15.92 -4.47 5.63
C PHE A 157 -16.51 -3.12 5.24
N ASN A 158 -15.67 -2.09 5.12
CA ASN A 158 -16.10 -0.77 4.67
C ASN A 158 -16.53 -0.74 3.20
N LEU A 159 -15.76 -1.38 2.31
CA LEU A 159 -16.14 -1.52 0.90
C LEU A 159 -17.49 -2.20 0.73
N THR A 160 -17.72 -3.29 1.48
CA THR A 160 -18.97 -4.08 1.40
C THR A 160 -20.17 -3.26 1.88
N ARG A 161 -20.06 -2.56 3.02
CA ARG A 161 -21.19 -1.77 3.54
C ARG A 161 -21.49 -0.49 2.74
N LEU A 162 -20.49 0.06 2.05
CA LEU A 162 -20.65 1.27 1.22
C LEU A 162 -21.11 0.96 -0.20
N PHE A 163 -20.55 -0.08 -0.83
CA PHE A 163 -20.73 -0.36 -2.26
C PHE A 163 -21.46 -1.68 -2.55
N GLY A 164 -21.74 -2.49 -1.53
CA GLY A 164 -22.40 -3.78 -1.67
C GLY A 164 -21.48 -4.84 -2.28
N LYS A 165 -21.44 -4.92 -3.61
CA LYS A 165 -20.66 -5.92 -4.36
C LYS A 165 -19.37 -5.31 -4.90
N VAL A 166 -18.24 -5.87 -4.48
CA VAL A 166 -16.89 -5.44 -4.90
C VAL A 166 -16.03 -6.66 -5.23
N PRO A 167 -14.99 -6.53 -6.06
CA PRO A 167 -14.09 -7.64 -6.34
C PRO A 167 -13.24 -8.00 -5.10
N ILE A 168 -13.05 -9.31 -4.88
CA ILE A 168 -12.09 -9.82 -3.89
C ILE A 168 -10.72 -9.88 -4.56
N ILE A 169 -9.78 -9.11 -4.00
CA ILE A 169 -8.40 -8.98 -4.42
C ILE A 169 -7.55 -9.35 -3.20
N ASP A 170 -6.98 -10.55 -3.21
CA ASP A 170 -6.18 -11.10 -2.10
C ASP A 170 -4.68 -11.19 -2.44
N THR A 171 -4.31 -10.71 -3.62
CA THR A 171 -2.95 -10.71 -4.17
C THR A 171 -2.70 -9.43 -4.96
N THR A 172 -1.47 -9.27 -5.44
CA THR A 172 -1.11 -8.21 -6.39
C THR A 172 -1.52 -8.65 -7.79
N LEU A 173 -2.35 -7.82 -8.45
CA LEU A 173 -2.82 -8.07 -9.82
C LEU A 173 -2.18 -7.08 -10.80
N THR A 174 -2.02 -7.51 -12.06
CA THR A 174 -1.76 -6.58 -13.16
C THR A 174 -3.01 -5.78 -13.51
N SER A 175 -2.85 -4.70 -14.26
CA SER A 175 -3.97 -3.89 -14.75
C SER A 175 -5.00 -4.71 -15.54
N GLU A 176 -4.54 -5.66 -16.35
CA GLU A 176 -5.41 -6.54 -17.15
C GLU A 176 -6.19 -7.52 -16.27
N GLN A 177 -5.53 -8.09 -15.25
CA GLN A 177 -6.18 -9.00 -14.30
C GLN A 177 -7.23 -8.26 -13.47
N LEU A 178 -6.93 -7.04 -13.04
CA LEU A 178 -7.87 -6.20 -12.30
C LEU A 178 -9.08 -5.83 -13.17
N ALA A 179 -8.87 -5.48 -14.44
CA ALA A 179 -9.94 -5.16 -15.37
C ALA A 179 -10.88 -6.35 -15.67
N ALA A 180 -10.38 -7.57 -15.54
CA ALA A 180 -11.15 -8.80 -15.73
C ALA A 180 -11.80 -9.32 -14.42
N ALA A 181 -11.53 -8.69 -13.27
CA ALA A 181 -12.03 -9.15 -11.98
C ALA A 181 -13.55 -8.93 -11.86
N ASN A 182 -14.28 -10.00 -11.55
CA ASN A 182 -15.72 -9.92 -11.29
C ASN A 182 -15.99 -9.47 -9.86
N GLN A 183 -17.10 -8.76 -9.66
CA GLN A 183 -17.59 -8.44 -8.32
C GLN A 183 -18.04 -9.71 -7.60
N ALA A 184 -17.63 -9.87 -6.35
CA ALA A 184 -18.09 -10.95 -5.49
C ALA A 184 -19.48 -10.64 -4.92
N SER A 185 -20.20 -11.69 -4.54
CA SER A 185 -21.42 -11.57 -3.76
C SER A 185 -21.11 -11.06 -2.34
N THR A 186 -22.12 -10.48 -1.69
CA THR A 186 -22.00 -10.02 -0.30
C THR A 186 -21.71 -11.17 0.67
N GLU A 187 -22.23 -12.38 0.42
CA GLU A 187 -21.94 -13.58 1.22
C GLU A 187 -20.47 -14.01 1.11
N GLU A 188 -19.93 -14.03 -0.11
CA GLU A 188 -18.50 -14.32 -0.34
C GLU A 188 -17.61 -13.27 0.34
N LEU A 189 -18.00 -11.99 0.29
CA LEU A 189 -17.27 -10.91 0.96
C LEU A 189 -17.25 -11.08 2.48
N TYR A 190 -18.38 -11.36 3.11
CA TYR A 190 -18.43 -11.60 4.56
C TYR A 190 -17.74 -12.89 4.98
N THR A 191 -17.63 -13.89 4.09
CA THR A 191 -16.84 -15.10 4.33
C THR A 191 -15.34 -14.82 4.25
N PHE A 192 -14.93 -13.87 3.40
CA PHE A 192 -13.54 -13.48 3.21
C PHE A 192 -13.00 -12.56 4.32
N ILE A 193 -13.86 -11.74 4.91
CA ILE A 193 -13.59 -10.85 6.06
C ILE A 193 -13.37 -11.68 7.33
#